data_AF-A0A392TL80-F1
#
_entry.id   AF-A0A392TL80-F1
#
_cell.length_a   1.000
_cell.length_b   1.000
_cell.length_c   1.000
_cell.angle_alpha   90.00
_cell.angle_beta   90.00
_cell.angle_gamma   90.00
#
_symmetry.space_group_name_H-M   'P 1'
#
loop_
_entity.id
_entity.type
_entity.pdbx_description
1 polymer ?
#
loop_
_entity_poly.entity_id
_entity_poly.type
_entity_poly.pdbx_seq_one_letter_code
_entity_poly.pdbx_strand_id
1 'polypeptide(L)'
;EGELPADTVKDGRVFMKSYRTQADDVEWARNGIVATVHNGEAIPVVQNRIVDAGFKDLVLVPMGADKIFVRSSEGVDAMLTVNNANEF
;
A
#
# COMPACT_ATOMS: atom_id res chain seq x y z
N GLU A 1 -48.70 -44.56 -8.09
CA GLU A 1 -48.81 -43.09 -8.23
C GLU A 1 -48.10 -42.51 -7.01
N GLY A 2 -46.81 -42.21 -7.10
CA GLY A 2 -46.25 -41.01 -7.74
C GLY A 2 -46.20 -39.91 -6.66
N GLU A 3 -45.12 -39.23 -6.30
CA GLU A 3 -43.77 -39.03 -6.83
C GLU A 3 -42.88 -38.55 -5.65
N LEU A 4 -41.61 -38.92 -5.63
CA LEU A 4 -40.52 -38.07 -5.11
C LEU A 4 -39.92 -37.37 -6.35
N PRO A 5 -39.26 -36.19 -6.30
CA PRO A 5 -38.67 -35.54 -5.12
C PRO A 5 -38.87 -34.00 -5.07
N ALA A 6 -38.85 -33.40 -3.88
CA ALA A 6 -38.48 -31.99 -3.76
C ALA A 6 -36.96 -31.94 -3.56
N ASP A 7 -36.24 -31.96 -4.68
CA ASP A 7 -34.81 -31.67 -4.73
C ASP A 7 -34.60 -30.29 -4.11
N THR A 8 -34.07 -30.27 -2.88
CA THR A 8 -33.61 -29.02 -2.29
C THR A 8 -32.36 -28.63 -3.04
N VAL A 9 -32.56 -27.88 -4.12
CA VAL A 9 -31.49 -27.17 -4.81
C VAL A 9 -30.87 -26.25 -3.77
N LYS A 10 -29.82 -26.74 -3.12
CA LYS A 10 -28.89 -25.93 -2.35
C LYS A 10 -28.27 -25.01 -3.38
N ASP A 11 -28.89 -23.85 -3.52
CA ASP A 11 -28.45 -22.74 -4.32
C ASP A 11 -27.00 -22.44 -3.91
N GLY A 12 -26.07 -23.01 -4.68
CA GLY A 12 -24.65 -23.02 -4.42
C GLY A 12 -24.08 -21.65 -4.71
N ARG A 13 -24.50 -20.64 -3.94
CA ARG A 13 -23.94 -19.29 -4.01
C ARG A 13 -22.52 -19.38 -3.48
N VAL A 14 -21.59 -19.55 -4.41
CA VAL A 14 -20.17 -19.34 -4.13
C VAL A 14 -20.02 -17.86 -3.79
N PHE A 15 -19.88 -17.55 -2.50
CA PHE A 15 -19.54 -16.20 -2.07
C PHE A 15 -18.13 -15.89 -2.55
N MET A 16 -18.03 -15.16 -3.66
CA MET A 16 -16.75 -14.64 -4.12
C MET A 16 -16.31 -13.54 -3.17
N LYS A 17 -15.10 -13.66 -2.62
CA LYS A 17 -14.48 -12.59 -1.84
C LYS A 17 -14.34 -11.37 -2.74
N SER A 18 -15.06 -10.30 -2.43
CA SER A 18 -14.87 -9.00 -3.07
C SER A 18 -14.05 -8.14 -2.13
N TYR A 19 -13.00 -7.53 -2.66
CA TYR A 19 -12.20 -6.53 -1.95
C TYR A 19 -12.66 -5.17 -2.44
N ARG A 20 -13.01 -4.29 -1.50
CA ARG A 20 -13.32 -2.89 -1.78
C ARG A 20 -12.29 -2.05 -1.06
N THR A 21 -11.56 -1.25 -1.81
CA THR A 21 -10.65 -0.24 -1.25
C THR A 21 -11.47 0.82 -0.52
N GLN A 22 -10.99 1.24 0.65
CA GLN A 22 -11.54 2.36 1.39
C GLN A 22 -11.06 3.67 0.77
N ALA A 23 -11.74 4.78 1.08
CA ALA A 23 -11.31 6.09 0.60
C ALA A 23 -9.89 6.42 1.07
N ASP A 24 -9.56 6.08 2.33
CA ASP A 24 -8.21 6.20 2.90
C ASP A 24 -7.19 5.41 2.07
N ASP A 25 -7.54 4.16 1.69
CA ASP A 25 -6.67 3.30 0.87
C ASP A 25 -6.26 3.94 -0.45
N VAL A 26 -7.21 4.65 -1.05
CA VAL A 26 -7.02 5.34 -2.31
C VAL A 26 -6.20 6.60 -2.13
N GLU A 27 -6.42 7.35 -1.05
CA GLU A 27 -5.74 8.62 -0.79
C GLU A 27 -4.25 8.40 -0.53
N TRP A 28 -3.89 7.49 0.39
CA TRP A 28 -2.48 7.27 0.70
C TRP A 28 -1.73 6.64 -0.49
N ALA A 29 -2.39 5.82 -1.29
CA ALA A 29 -1.78 5.21 -2.47
C ALA A 29 -1.52 6.23 -3.59
N ARG A 30 -2.40 7.24 -3.73
CA ARG A 30 -2.25 8.31 -4.73
C ARG A 30 -1.16 9.31 -4.36
N ASN A 31 -1.02 9.61 -3.07
CA ASN A 31 -0.06 10.59 -2.55
C ASN A 31 1.32 9.97 -2.28
N GLY A 32 1.49 8.66 -2.46
CA GLY A 32 2.77 8.00 -2.30
C GLY A 32 3.51 7.78 -3.61
N ILE A 33 4.79 7.43 -3.50
CA ILE A 33 5.67 7.18 -4.65
C ILE A 33 6.39 5.84 -4.50
N VAL A 34 6.78 5.26 -5.64
CA VAL A 34 7.63 4.06 -5.65
C VAL A 34 9.08 4.49 -5.80
N ALA A 35 9.94 3.99 -4.91
CA ALA A 35 11.37 4.17 -4.96
C ALA A 35 12.11 2.83 -4.93
N THR A 36 13.38 2.87 -5.33
CA THR A 36 14.27 1.70 -5.32
C THR A 36 15.39 1.97 -4.34
N VAL A 37 15.65 1.02 -3.44
CA VAL A 37 16.78 1.07 -2.53
C VAL A 37 18.01 0.53 -3.23
N HIS A 38 19.04 1.37 -3.36
CA HIS A 38 20.31 0.99 -3.97
C HIS A 38 21.21 0.27 -2.96
N ASN A 39 22.25 -0.41 -3.47
CA ASN A 39 23.31 -1.06 -2.67
C ASN A 39 22.86 -2.12 -1.66
N GLY A 40 21.64 -2.66 -1.80
CA GLY A 40 21.14 -3.69 -0.89
C GLY A 40 21.00 -3.20 0.56
N GLU A 41 20.82 -1.90 0.74
CA GLU A 41 20.67 -1.34 2.08
C GLU A 41 19.40 -1.84 2.77
N ALA A 42 19.50 -2.12 4.06
CA ALA A 42 18.34 -2.52 4.84
C ALA A 42 17.37 -1.32 4.97
N ILE A 43 16.10 -1.53 4.65
CA ILE A 43 15.02 -0.53 4.78
C ILE A 43 15.03 0.23 6.12
N PRO A 44 15.18 -0.40 7.30
CA PRO A 44 15.23 0.34 8.56
C PRO A 44 16.42 1.31 8.66
N VAL A 45 17.55 1.00 8.01
CA VAL A 45 18.71 1.91 7.96
C VAL A 45 18.40 3.12 7.08
N VAL A 46 17.77 2.89 5.93
CA VAL A 46 17.33 3.98 5.04
C VAL A 46 16.29 4.86 5.72
N GLN A 47 15.30 4.27 6.41
CA GLN A 47 14.29 5.00 7.19
C GLN A 47 14.94 5.91 8.24
N ASN A 48 15.93 5.42 8.99
CA ASN A 48 16.63 6.22 10.00
C ASN A 48 17.36 7.42 9.38
N ARG A 49 17.97 7.27 8.20
CA ARG A 49 18.63 8.38 7.50
C ARG A 49 17.65 9.42 6.98
N ILE A 50 16.49 8.99 6.50
CA ILE A 50 15.41 9.90 6.08
C ILE A 50 14.94 10.75 7.27
N VAL A 51 14.76 10.12 8.44
CA VAL A 51 14.40 10.81 9.69
C VAL A 51 15.51 11.76 10.15
N ASP A 52 16.77 11.33 10.07
CA ASP A 52 17.95 12.15 10.41
C ASP A 52 18.09 13.38 9.50
N ALA A 53 17.72 13.25 8.22
CA ALA A 53 17.62 14.35 7.26
C ALA A 53 16.42 15.28 7.50
N GLY A 54 15.61 15.02 8.54
CA GLY A 54 14.50 15.88 8.95
C GLY A 54 13.13 15.45 8.42
N PHE A 55 13.03 14.42 7.58
CA PHE A 55 11.78 13.91 7.05
C PHE A 55 11.15 12.90 8.01
N LYS A 56 10.57 13.39 9.10
CA LYS A 56 9.98 12.54 10.15
C LYS A 56 8.68 11.85 9.72
N ASP A 57 7.98 12.46 8.77
CA ASP A 57 6.65 12.06 8.34
C ASP A 57 6.68 11.11 7.13
N LEU A 58 7.86 10.86 6.54
CA LEU A 58 8.00 9.89 5.46
C LEU A 58 8.17 8.48 6.03
N VAL A 59 7.32 7.56 5.56
CA VAL A 59 7.32 6.15 5.96
C VAL A 59 7.60 5.28 4.74
N LEU A 60 8.58 4.38 4.89
CA LEU A 60 8.91 3.37 3.90
C LEU A 60 8.13 2.06 4.14
N VAL A 61 7.40 1.60 3.12
CA VAL A 61 6.70 0.31 3.10
C VAL A 61 7.38 -0.62 2.10
N PRO A 62 7.94 -1.77 2.52
CA PRO A 62 8.58 -2.69 1.61
C PRO A 62 7.56 -3.35 0.67
N MET A 63 7.81 -3.29 -0.63
CA MET A 63 7.02 -3.98 -1.66
C MET A 63 7.67 -5.28 -2.15
N GLY A 64 8.88 -5.57 -1.64
CA GLY A 64 9.67 -6.75 -1.99
C GLY A 64 10.98 -6.39 -2.70
N ALA A 65 11.99 -7.26 -2.55
CA ALA A 65 13.34 -7.04 -3.05
C ALA A 65 13.88 -5.64 -2.66
N ASP A 66 14.25 -4.83 -3.64
CA ASP A 66 14.74 -3.46 -3.52
C ASP A 66 13.63 -2.39 -3.62
N LYS A 67 12.37 -2.77 -3.84
CA LYS A 67 11.28 -1.82 -4.07
C LYS A 67 10.58 -1.42 -2.78
N ILE A 68 10.43 -0.12 -2.62
CA ILE A 68 9.75 0.51 -1.49
C ILE A 68 8.67 1.45 -1.99
N PHE A 69 7.59 1.52 -1.23
CA PHE A 69 6.60 2.58 -1.33
C PHE A 69 6.92 3.63 -0.27
N VAL A 70 7.01 4.88 -0.69
CA VAL A 70 7.24 6.03 0.19
C VAL A 70 5.91 6.77 0.31
N ARG A 71 5.43 6.96 1.54
CA ARG A 71 4.23 7.78 1.81
C ARG A 71 4.47 8.73 2.97
N SER A 72 3.70 9.81 3.00
CA SER A 72 3.56 10.61 4.21
C SER A 72 2.62 9.91 5.21
N SER A 73 2.96 9.94 6.50
CA SER A 73 2.04 9.60 7.59
C SER A 73 0.93 10.62 7.76
N GLU A 74 1.17 11.87 7.36
CA GLU A 74 0.20 12.98 7.43
C GLU A 74 -0.72 13.06 6.20
N GLY A 75 -0.53 12.16 5.22
CA GLY A 75 -1.34 12.13 3.99
C GLY A 75 -0.93 13.15 2.93
N VAL A 76 0.16 13.88 3.14
CA VAL A 76 0.74 14.82 2.16
C VAL A 76 1.35 14.05 0.97
N ASP A 77 1.32 14.67 -0.21
CA ASP A 77 1.96 14.15 -1.42
C ASP A 77 3.48 14.02 -1.23
N ALA A 78 3.96 12.78 -1.26
CA ALA A 78 5.37 12.47 -1.06
C ALA A 78 6.25 12.99 -2.20
N MET A 79 5.71 13.10 -3.42
CA MET A 79 6.45 13.63 -4.57
C MET A 79 6.73 15.12 -4.39
N LEU A 80 5.78 15.90 -3.86
CA LEU A 80 5.99 17.29 -3.48
C LEU A 80 7.12 17.41 -2.46
N THR A 81 7.11 16.60 -1.40
CA THR A 81 8.19 16.63 -0.39
C THR A 81 9.57 16.37 -1.01
N VAL A 82 9.68 15.36 -1.89
CA VAL A 82 10.95 15.03 -2.57
C VAL A 82 11.38 16.15 -3.53
N ASN A 83 10.44 16.74 -4.28
CA ASN A 83 10.75 17.82 -5.22
C ASN A 83 11.26 19.07 -4.50
N ASN A 84 10.64 19.45 -3.38
CA ASN A 84 11.11 20.59 -2.57
C ASN A 84 12.52 20.34 -2.00
N ALA A 85 12.86 19.09 -1.69
CA ALA A 85 14.19 18.73 -1.19
C ALA A 85 15.28 18.79 -2.27
N ASN A 86 14.92 18.63 -3.54
CA ASN A 86 15.89 18.66 -4.66
C ASN A 86 16.52 20.05 -4.88
N GLU A 87 15.98 21.10 -4.26
CA GLU A 87 16.51 22.46 -4.33
C GLU A 87 17.65 22.73 -3.33
N PHE A 88 18.03 21.74 -2.51
CA PHE A 88 19.07 21.81 -1.47
C PHE A 88 20.20 20.81 -1.73
#